data_AF-A0AA47GGS0-F1
#
_entry.id   AF-A0AA47GGS0-F1
#
_cell.length_a   1.000
_cell.length_b   1.000
_cell.length_c   1.000
_cell.angle_alpha   90.00
_cell.angle_beta   90.00
_cell.angle_gamma   90.00
#
_symmetry.space_group_name_H-M   'P 1'
#
loop_
_entity.id
_entity.type
_entity.pdbx_description
1 polymer ?
#
loop_
_entity_poly.entity_id
_entity_poly.type
_entity_poly.pdbx_seq_one_letter_code
_entity_poly.pdbx_strand_id
1 'polypeptide(L)'
;MNKHKIIKQGKKLLFSSIAAAVLGMICVTTKPVKAATVNGDYPSTNSVNTKKAELNYQAKNNAPTVKNDSAKFDSTKAIKSDTIETGTWDGIPVEYDTVTHTLTIGGGTINNTMHVPNVPNTLQLLRIDWNDPSYTYDTLEVKTINFTKKLVINGSAAEWFRFYNNLTTINGFENVDLTHATDMNSMFINCTALENIDLNKLFQPDKTYAVTNVAHMFEGCKKITNLDFSNFDTSNVVDMSGMFNGDINLTQLDLSKFNTSNVTNMNAMFSDCPKLTSIKGLDKFDTSKVTSMGQMFAYCSSLNKLDLSNFNTSKVTQFYFMFYRCTNLQNLNISSFDMTHANFNFNMFASLPNLKTLVLGKKCVMANTGLDTPGKWISDNGDLWTSDELMANYNGSTDYGKYRHKDMN
;
A
#
# COMPACT_ATOMS: atom_id res chain seq x y z
N MET A 1 45.42 -42.24 -48.15
CA MET A 1 44.89 -42.93 -46.96
C MET A 1 43.45 -42.46 -46.72
N ASN A 2 42.50 -43.39 -46.75
CA ASN A 2 41.15 -43.43 -46.13
C ASN A 2 40.26 -42.16 -46.11
N LYS A 3 38.95 -42.20 -46.35
CA LYS A 3 37.96 -43.16 -46.89
C LYS A 3 36.65 -42.35 -46.95
N HIS A 4 35.87 -42.50 -48.02
CA HIS A 4 34.46 -42.10 -48.09
C HIS A 4 33.57 -42.93 -47.14
N LYS A 5 32.52 -42.31 -46.58
CA LYS A 5 31.17 -42.87 -46.29
C LYS A 5 30.26 -41.73 -45.79
N ILE A 6 29.32 -41.21 -46.59
CA ILE A 6 27.96 -41.70 -46.92
C ILE A 6 26.93 -41.51 -45.78
N ILE A 7 26.08 -40.48 -45.98
CA ILE A 7 24.60 -40.40 -45.97
C ILE A 7 23.81 -40.96 -44.75
N LYS A 8 22.98 -40.08 -44.16
CA LYS A 8 21.53 -40.32 -44.03
C LYS A 8 20.69 -39.03 -44.11
N GLN A 9 19.89 -38.94 -45.16
CA GLN A 9 18.72 -38.08 -45.31
C GLN A 9 17.62 -38.48 -44.31
N GLY A 10 16.79 -37.51 -43.93
CA GLY A 10 15.57 -37.76 -43.15
C GLY A 10 14.62 -36.57 -43.08
N LYS A 11 13.93 -36.31 -44.20
CA LYS A 11 12.56 -35.75 -44.36
C LYS A 11 12.13 -34.45 -43.62
N LYS A 12 11.82 -33.47 -44.48
CA LYS A 12 10.74 -32.46 -44.41
C LYS A 12 9.52 -32.85 -43.57
N LEU A 13 9.03 -31.89 -42.79
CA LEU A 13 7.62 -31.51 -42.82
C LEU A 13 7.46 -30.00 -42.64
N LEU A 14 6.86 -29.42 -43.67
CA LEU A 14 6.36 -28.05 -43.77
C LEU A 14 4.94 -28.00 -43.20
N PHE A 15 4.67 -26.96 -42.41
CA PHE A 15 3.43 -26.17 -42.43
C PHE A 15 3.93 -24.73 -42.20
N SER A 16 4.15 -23.87 -43.22
CA SER A 16 3.16 -23.09 -43.98
C SER A 16 1.89 -22.84 -43.16
N SER A 17 1.40 -21.64 -42.85
CA SER A 17 1.63 -20.24 -43.23
C SER A 17 0.28 -19.55 -42.93
N ILE A 18 0.25 -18.20 -42.84
CA ILE A 18 -0.94 -17.31 -42.92
C ILE A 18 -1.60 -17.08 -41.54
N ALA A 19 -1.80 -15.87 -41.01
CA ALA A 19 -1.71 -14.46 -41.46
C ALA A 19 -1.33 -13.60 -40.21
N ALA A 20 -0.49 -12.57 -40.24
CA ALA A 20 -0.43 -11.34 -41.03
C ALA A 20 -1.54 -10.30 -40.71
N ALA A 21 -1.05 -9.10 -40.32
CA ALA A 21 -1.71 -7.79 -40.17
C ALA A 21 -2.65 -7.65 -38.95
N VAL A 22 -2.54 -6.61 -38.10
CA VAL A 22 -2.42 -5.18 -38.45
C VAL A 22 -1.51 -4.43 -37.46
N LEU A 23 -0.46 -3.81 -37.99
CA LEU A 23 0.25 -2.70 -37.35
C LEU A 23 -0.61 -1.44 -37.50
N GLY A 24 -1.34 -1.07 -36.46
CA GLY A 24 -2.00 0.23 -36.36
C GLY A 24 -0.98 1.27 -35.90
N MET A 25 -0.38 1.97 -36.86
CA MET A 25 0.26 3.26 -36.59
C MET A 25 -0.80 4.22 -36.05
N ILE A 26 -0.69 4.61 -34.77
CA ILE A 26 -1.24 5.89 -34.33
C ILE A 26 -0.07 6.86 -34.24
N CYS A 27 0.07 7.64 -35.30
CA CYS A 27 0.88 8.84 -35.33
C CYS A 27 0.19 9.88 -34.42
N VAL A 28 0.53 9.90 -33.13
CA VAL A 28 0.24 11.07 -32.28
C VAL A 28 1.37 12.05 -32.50
N THR A 29 1.10 13.10 -33.27
CA THR A 29 1.94 14.29 -33.29
C THR A 29 2.01 14.85 -31.86
N THR A 30 3.14 14.67 -31.18
CA THR A 30 3.39 15.33 -29.90
C THR A 30 3.63 16.81 -30.16
N LYS A 31 2.63 17.65 -29.86
CA LYS A 31 2.90 19.06 -29.61
C LYS A 31 3.70 19.13 -28.30
N PRO A 32 4.84 19.84 -28.24
CA PRO A 32 5.57 20.01 -26.99
C PRO A 32 4.71 20.86 -26.06
N VAL A 33 4.18 20.27 -24.99
CA VAL A 33 3.64 21.04 -23.88
C VAL A 33 4.86 21.59 -23.13
N LYS A 34 5.03 22.91 -23.18
CA LYS A 34 5.99 23.66 -22.36
C LYS A 34 5.93 23.15 -20.92
N ALA A 35 7.07 22.73 -20.39
CA ALA A 35 7.23 22.46 -18.97
C ALA A 35 6.80 23.71 -18.20
N ALA A 36 5.69 23.59 -17.45
CA ALA A 36 5.40 24.55 -16.41
C ALA A 36 6.39 24.29 -15.28
N THR A 37 7.38 25.17 -15.15
CA THR A 37 8.23 25.27 -13.96
C THR A 37 7.32 25.53 -12.76
N VAL A 38 7.09 24.50 -11.95
CA VAL A 38 6.59 24.70 -10.58
C VAL A 38 7.83 24.97 -9.75
N ASN A 39 8.23 26.25 -9.69
CA ASN A 39 9.09 26.77 -8.65
C ASN A 39 8.26 26.78 -7.36
N GLY A 40 8.29 25.66 -6.63
CA GLY A 40 7.88 25.64 -5.24
C GLY A 40 9.11 25.89 -4.40
N ASP A 41 9.29 27.13 -3.97
CA ASP A 41 10.27 27.48 -2.93
C ASP A 41 9.96 26.67 -1.67
N TYR A 42 10.82 25.70 -1.34
CA TYR A 42 10.82 25.06 -0.02
C TYR A 42 11.78 25.84 0.89
N PRO A 43 11.31 26.42 2.01
CA PRO A 43 12.14 27.30 2.82
C PRO A 43 13.27 26.52 3.51
N SER A 44 14.46 27.07 3.39
CA SER A 44 15.68 26.67 4.08
C SER A 44 15.65 27.02 5.57
N THR A 45 16.11 26.06 6.39
CA THR A 45 16.77 26.19 7.71
C THR A 45 16.03 26.79 8.92
N ASN A 46 16.15 26.05 10.03
CA ASN A 46 16.13 26.44 11.45
C ASN A 46 14.79 26.84 12.11
N SER A 47 14.20 25.89 12.83
CA SER A 47 14.18 25.85 14.31
C SER A 47 13.09 24.90 14.81
N VAL A 48 13.40 24.21 15.91
CA VAL A 48 12.60 23.18 16.55
C VAL A 48 11.20 23.71 16.92
N ASN A 49 10.15 23.06 16.43
CA ASN A 49 8.89 22.98 17.17
C ASN A 49 8.12 21.70 16.81
N THR A 50 7.91 20.87 17.82
CA THR A 50 7.15 19.62 17.76
C THR A 50 5.67 19.91 17.52
N LYS A 51 5.19 19.81 16.29
CA LYS A 51 3.76 19.63 15.98
C LYS A 51 3.60 18.61 14.85
N LYS A 52 2.67 17.67 15.07
CA LYS A 52 2.28 16.56 14.17
C LYS A 52 2.19 17.04 12.72
N ALA A 53 2.89 16.35 11.84
CA ALA A 53 2.70 16.52 10.40
C ALA A 53 1.37 15.86 10.01
N GLU A 54 0.37 16.68 9.68
CA GLU A 54 -0.79 16.23 8.91
C GLU A 54 -0.36 16.17 7.44
N LEU A 55 -0.22 14.96 6.90
CA LEU A 55 0.02 14.72 5.48
C LEU A 55 -1.33 14.71 4.76
N ASN A 56 -1.63 15.80 4.03
CA ASN A 56 -2.78 15.89 3.14
C ASN A 56 -2.59 14.99 1.91
N TYR A 57 -3.28 13.85 1.89
CA TYR A 57 -3.44 13.01 0.70
C TYR A 57 -4.52 13.63 -0.20
N GLN A 58 -4.10 14.20 -1.33
CA GLN A 58 -5.00 14.62 -2.42
C GLN A 58 -5.07 13.46 -3.44
N ALA A 59 -6.15 12.68 -3.39
CA ALA A 59 -6.45 11.66 -4.40
C ALA A 59 -6.69 12.35 -5.76
N LYS A 60 -5.86 12.06 -6.77
CA LYS A 60 -6.12 12.48 -8.15
C LYS A 60 -7.13 11.54 -8.79
N ASN A 61 -8.41 11.92 -8.73
CA ASN A 61 -9.49 11.23 -9.43
C ASN A 61 -9.51 11.60 -10.93
N ASN A 62 -9.22 10.64 -11.79
CA ASN A 62 -9.63 10.67 -13.20
C ASN A 62 -10.40 9.38 -13.52
N ALA A 63 -11.73 9.41 -13.34
CA ALA A 63 -12.65 8.41 -13.87
C ALA A 63 -13.99 9.08 -14.26
N PRO A 64 -14.66 8.59 -15.32
CA PRO A 64 -15.70 9.34 -16.04
C PRO A 64 -17.02 9.42 -15.26
N THR A 65 -17.71 10.54 -15.43
CA THR A 65 -18.99 10.88 -14.81
C THR A 65 -20.13 10.01 -15.35
N VAL A 66 -20.50 8.98 -14.59
CA VAL A 66 -21.79 8.28 -14.74
C VAL A 66 -22.75 8.83 -13.68
N LYS A 67 -23.94 9.25 -14.09
CA LYS A 67 -25.01 9.70 -13.19
C LYS A 67 -25.42 8.53 -12.28
N ASN A 68 -25.18 8.66 -10.98
CA ASN A 68 -25.50 7.67 -9.95
C ASN A 68 -26.84 7.98 -9.29
N ASP A 69 -27.78 7.04 -9.40
CA ASP A 69 -28.95 6.97 -8.53
C ASP A 69 -28.52 6.27 -7.23
N SER A 70 -28.23 7.06 -6.19
CA SER A 70 -27.78 6.57 -4.89
C SER A 70 -28.92 6.01 -4.03
N ALA A 71 -28.69 4.84 -3.41
CA ALA A 71 -29.63 4.20 -2.50
C ALA A 71 -29.79 5.02 -1.21
N LYS A 72 -31.03 5.11 -0.70
CA LYS A 72 -31.42 5.91 0.48
C LYS A 72 -31.77 5.07 1.75
N PHE A 73 -31.13 5.22 2.93
CA PHE A 73 -31.59 4.82 4.26
C PHE A 73 -32.96 5.44 4.48
N ASP A 74 -33.91 4.57 4.81
CA ASP A 74 -35.30 4.91 4.97
C ASP A 74 -35.61 5.10 6.47
N SER A 75 -35.58 6.36 6.95
CA SER A 75 -36.00 6.74 8.32
C SER A 75 -37.36 6.25 8.68
N THR A 76 -38.22 6.15 7.67
CA THR A 76 -39.66 6.14 7.87
C THR A 76 -40.14 4.81 8.46
N LYS A 77 -39.21 3.86 8.66
CA LYS A 77 -39.41 2.55 9.29
C LYS A 77 -38.69 2.37 10.63
N ALA A 78 -38.00 3.40 11.16
CA ALA A 78 -37.31 3.31 12.43
C ALA A 78 -38.30 3.30 13.61
N ILE A 79 -38.20 2.28 14.47
CA ILE A 79 -38.92 2.24 15.75
C ILE A 79 -37.89 2.54 16.85
N LYS A 80 -38.12 3.61 17.62
CA LYS A 80 -37.30 3.95 18.78
C LYS A 80 -37.80 3.22 20.02
N SER A 81 -36.90 2.54 20.73
CA SER A 81 -36.99 2.39 22.19
C SER A 81 -36.05 3.40 22.85
N ASP A 82 -36.09 3.58 24.17
CA ASP A 82 -35.30 4.60 24.87
C ASP A 82 -33.77 4.42 24.72
N THR A 83 -33.29 3.24 24.28
CA THR A 83 -31.85 2.93 24.18
C THR A 83 -31.43 2.24 22.88
N ILE A 84 -32.37 1.69 22.10
CA ILE A 84 -32.08 0.99 20.85
C ILE A 84 -32.63 1.78 19.68
N GLU A 85 -31.75 2.08 18.74
CA GLU A 85 -32.07 2.68 17.46
C GLU A 85 -31.99 1.63 16.37
N THR A 86 -33.00 1.57 15.51
CA THR A 86 -33.10 0.57 14.45
C THR A 86 -33.10 1.21 13.07
N GLY A 87 -32.60 0.49 12.07
CA GLY A 87 -32.50 1.01 10.72
C GLY A 87 -32.12 -0.07 9.70
N THR A 88 -31.71 0.36 8.50
CA THR A 88 -31.18 -0.56 7.48
C THR A 88 -29.91 -0.03 6.82
N TRP A 89 -28.96 -0.90 6.49
CA TRP A 89 -27.76 -0.62 5.70
C TRP A 89 -27.86 -1.41 4.39
N ASP A 90 -28.15 -0.75 3.27
CA ASP A 90 -28.45 -1.40 1.99
C ASP A 90 -29.51 -2.51 2.08
N GLY A 91 -30.57 -2.23 2.87
CA GLY A 91 -31.66 -3.18 3.13
C GLY A 91 -31.35 -4.23 4.21
N ILE A 92 -30.12 -4.27 4.73
CA ILE A 92 -29.73 -5.12 5.86
C ILE A 92 -30.21 -4.48 7.17
N PRO A 93 -31.01 -5.14 8.00
CA PRO A 93 -31.41 -4.61 9.29
C PRO A 93 -30.19 -4.31 10.18
N VAL A 94 -30.17 -3.14 10.82
CA VAL A 94 -29.16 -2.74 11.80
C VAL A 94 -29.83 -2.23 13.07
N GLU A 95 -29.17 -2.47 14.21
CA GLU A 95 -29.59 -1.97 15.52
C GLU A 95 -28.38 -1.35 16.22
N TYR A 96 -28.54 -0.15 16.79
CA TYR A 96 -27.52 0.53 17.56
C TYR A 96 -28.01 0.71 19.00
N ASP A 97 -27.24 0.17 19.94
CA ASP A 97 -27.47 0.36 21.37
C ASP A 97 -26.66 1.58 21.83
N THR A 98 -27.35 2.67 22.20
CA THR A 98 -26.75 3.93 22.62
C THR A 98 -26.10 3.85 24.01
N VAL A 99 -26.42 2.84 24.82
CA VAL A 99 -25.84 2.65 26.15
C VAL A 99 -24.51 1.90 26.03
N THR A 100 -24.51 0.80 25.28
CA THR A 100 -23.29 -0.01 25.10
C THR A 100 -22.40 0.48 23.95
N HIS A 101 -22.94 1.34 23.09
CA HIS A 101 -22.34 1.80 21.83
C HIS A 101 -22.03 0.63 20.89
N THR A 102 -22.98 -0.31 20.81
CA THR A 102 -22.86 -1.52 20.00
C THR A 102 -23.71 -1.40 18.75
N LEU A 103 -23.09 -1.56 17.58
CA LEU A 103 -23.76 -1.68 16.30
C LEU A 103 -23.93 -3.15 15.92
N THR A 104 -25.17 -3.62 15.88
CA THR A 104 -25.54 -4.97 15.45
C THR A 104 -25.99 -4.93 13.99
N ILE A 105 -25.36 -5.75 13.16
CA ILE A 105 -25.64 -5.88 11.74
C ILE A 105 -26.29 -7.24 11.50
N GLY A 106 -27.45 -7.21 10.84
CA GLY A 106 -28.22 -8.38 10.45
C GLY A 106 -27.62 -9.11 9.24
N GLY A 107 -28.41 -10.03 8.70
CA GLY A 107 -28.01 -10.85 7.54
C GLY A 107 -28.72 -10.42 6.27
N GLY A 108 -28.19 -10.87 5.13
CA GLY A 108 -28.71 -10.59 3.80
C GLY A 108 -27.59 -10.48 2.77
N THR A 109 -27.83 -9.73 1.70
CA THR A 109 -26.86 -9.52 0.64
C THR A 109 -26.74 -8.03 0.35
N ILE A 110 -25.52 -7.51 0.41
CA ILE A 110 -25.18 -6.18 -0.06
C ILE A 110 -24.61 -6.34 -1.47
N ASN A 111 -25.28 -5.74 -2.46
CA ASN A 111 -24.81 -5.67 -3.84
C ASN A 111 -24.31 -4.25 -4.08
N ASN A 112 -23.03 -4.00 -3.87
CA ASN A 112 -22.46 -2.66 -3.94
C ASN A 112 -21.54 -2.53 -5.16
N THR A 113 -21.90 -1.66 -6.11
CA THR A 113 -21.05 -1.31 -7.27
C THR A 113 -20.23 -0.04 -7.05
N MET A 114 -20.23 0.56 -5.86
CA MET A 114 -19.56 1.83 -5.57
C MET A 114 -18.55 1.76 -4.43
N HIS A 115 -17.37 2.32 -4.75
CA HIS A 115 -16.55 3.11 -3.84
C HIS A 115 -17.46 4.17 -3.18
N VAL A 116 -17.52 4.17 -1.84
CA VAL A 116 -18.42 4.95 -0.96
C VAL A 116 -19.89 4.47 -0.91
N PRO A 117 -20.37 3.94 0.23
CA PRO A 117 -21.80 3.84 0.51
C PRO A 117 -22.38 5.27 0.59
N ASN A 118 -23.28 5.63 -0.32
CA ASN A 118 -24.07 6.87 -0.16
C ASN A 118 -24.96 6.70 1.07
N VAL A 119 -24.67 7.44 2.14
CA VAL A 119 -25.44 7.38 3.39
C VAL A 119 -26.63 8.35 3.32
N PRO A 120 -27.85 7.91 3.62
CA PRO A 120 -29.04 8.73 3.41
C PRO A 120 -29.74 9.13 4.71
N ASN A 121 -30.51 10.21 4.64
CA ASN A 121 -30.64 11.27 5.63
C ASN A 121 -31.23 10.98 7.02
N THR A 122 -31.20 9.76 7.55
CA THR A 122 -31.72 9.50 8.92
C THR A 122 -31.00 8.43 9.73
N LEU A 123 -29.70 8.31 9.53
CA LEU A 123 -28.75 7.98 10.61
C LEU A 123 -27.87 9.18 10.91
N GLN A 124 -28.49 10.27 11.38
CA GLN A 124 -27.75 11.44 11.89
C GLN A 124 -26.90 11.15 13.15
N LEU A 125 -26.83 9.89 13.60
CA LEU A 125 -26.02 9.43 14.72
C LEU A 125 -24.79 8.63 14.30
N LEU A 126 -24.57 8.43 12.99
CA LEU A 126 -23.35 7.80 12.44
C LEU A 126 -22.66 8.66 11.35
N ARG A 127 -22.64 10.00 11.50
CA ARG A 127 -22.19 10.98 10.48
C ARG A 127 -20.79 10.69 9.90
N ILE A 128 -20.74 9.99 8.78
CA ILE A 128 -19.65 10.08 7.82
C ILE A 128 -20.15 10.84 6.60
N ASP A 129 -19.95 12.16 6.60
CA ASP A 129 -19.99 12.94 5.37
C ASP A 129 -18.55 13.07 4.86
N TRP A 130 -18.25 12.37 3.77
CA TRP A 130 -16.91 12.35 3.19
C TRP A 130 -16.50 13.64 2.48
N ASN A 131 -17.45 14.55 2.25
CA ASN A 131 -17.26 15.75 1.44
C ASN A 131 -17.40 17.05 2.24
N ASP A 132 -17.65 16.98 3.55
CA ASP A 132 -17.73 18.15 4.40
C ASP A 132 -16.50 18.23 5.34
N PRO A 133 -15.52 19.10 5.00
CA PRO A 133 -14.30 19.29 5.78
C PRO A 133 -14.53 19.98 7.14
N SER A 134 -15.77 20.32 7.51
CA SER A 134 -16.11 20.90 8.82
C SER A 134 -16.42 19.85 9.89
N TYR A 135 -16.56 18.56 9.55
CA TYR A 135 -16.81 17.50 10.52
C TYR A 135 -15.53 16.98 11.17
N THR A 136 -15.52 16.95 12.50
CA THR A 136 -14.54 16.18 13.28
C THR A 136 -14.99 14.73 13.33
N TYR A 137 -14.18 13.80 12.81
CA TYR A 137 -14.38 12.34 12.82
C TYR A 137 -14.56 11.69 14.22
N ASP A 138 -14.65 12.50 15.27
CA ASP A 138 -14.80 12.15 16.69
C ASP A 138 -16.25 11.81 17.09
N THR A 139 -17.22 11.89 16.16
CA THR A 139 -18.67 11.79 16.46
C THR A 139 -19.24 10.36 16.45
N LEU A 140 -18.44 9.33 16.16
CA LEU A 140 -18.89 7.94 16.14
C LEU A 140 -18.50 7.25 17.45
N GLU A 141 -19.46 7.11 18.37
CA GLU A 141 -19.22 6.45 19.65
C GLU A 141 -19.18 4.91 19.55
N VAL A 142 -19.39 4.33 18.35
CA VAL A 142 -19.40 2.88 18.14
C VAL A 142 -18.11 2.25 18.67
N LYS A 143 -18.26 1.40 19.69
CA LYS A 143 -17.15 0.66 20.31
C LYS A 143 -17.12 -0.80 19.85
N THR A 144 -18.29 -1.35 19.55
CA THR A 144 -18.45 -2.77 19.21
C THR A 144 -19.31 -2.92 17.97
N ILE A 145 -18.90 -3.81 17.07
CA ILE A 145 -19.71 -4.23 15.92
C ILE A 145 -20.00 -5.73 16.03
N ASN A 146 -21.24 -6.13 15.82
CA ASN A 146 -21.67 -7.53 15.87
C ASN A 146 -22.36 -7.92 14.56
N PHE A 147 -21.76 -8.85 13.81
CA PHE A 147 -22.45 -9.54 12.72
C PHE A 147 -23.17 -10.78 13.26
N THR A 148 -24.51 -10.74 13.28
CA THR A 148 -25.30 -11.78 13.97
C THR A 148 -25.87 -12.85 13.05
N LYS A 149 -25.90 -12.60 11.74
CA LYS A 149 -26.44 -13.49 10.72
C LYS A 149 -25.60 -13.39 9.45
N LYS A 150 -25.70 -14.39 8.57
CA LYS A 150 -24.94 -14.43 7.31
C LYS A 150 -25.17 -13.16 6.49
N LEU A 151 -24.09 -12.44 6.19
CA LEU A 151 -24.05 -11.25 5.36
C LEU A 151 -23.15 -11.52 4.15
N VAL A 152 -23.71 -11.50 2.94
CA VAL A 152 -22.99 -11.72 1.69
C VAL A 152 -22.65 -10.41 1.02
N ILE A 153 -21.38 -10.21 0.68
CA ILE A 153 -20.89 -9.02 0.00
C ILE A 153 -20.57 -9.33 -1.45
N ASN A 154 -21.36 -8.74 -2.33
CA ASN A 154 -21.17 -8.78 -3.76
C ASN A 154 -20.69 -7.41 -4.23
N GLY A 155 -19.42 -7.32 -4.66
CA GLY A 155 -18.80 -6.07 -5.09
C GLY A 155 -17.92 -5.43 -4.02
N SER A 156 -18.17 -4.18 -3.64
CA SER A 156 -17.21 -3.43 -2.79
C SER A 156 -17.51 -3.52 -1.28
N ALA A 157 -16.47 -3.84 -0.50
CA ALA A 157 -16.37 -3.65 0.95
C ALA A 157 -15.46 -2.45 1.32
N ALA A 158 -15.12 -1.61 0.33
CA ALA A 158 -14.27 -0.45 0.56
C ALA A 158 -14.92 0.53 1.55
N GLU A 159 -14.08 1.16 2.37
CA GLU A 159 -14.44 2.19 3.35
C GLU A 159 -15.47 1.76 4.40
N TRP A 160 -15.74 0.46 4.52
CA TRP A 160 -16.41 -0.02 5.73
C TRP A 160 -15.65 0.46 6.96
N PHE A 161 -16.35 0.77 8.05
CA PHE A 161 -15.78 1.15 9.35
C PHE A 161 -14.74 2.28 9.36
N ARG A 162 -14.53 2.94 8.23
CA ARG A 162 -13.52 3.96 8.09
C ARG A 162 -13.84 5.12 9.04
N PHE A 163 -12.81 5.57 9.76
CA PHE A 163 -12.89 6.56 10.84
C PHE A 163 -13.76 6.18 12.03
N TYR A 164 -14.03 4.89 12.26
CA TYR A 164 -14.63 4.44 13.51
C TYR A 164 -13.55 4.48 14.63
N ASN A 165 -13.18 5.70 15.04
CA ASN A 165 -12.06 5.97 15.94
C ASN A 165 -12.19 5.27 17.30
N ASN A 166 -13.42 5.05 17.77
CA ASN A 166 -13.72 4.40 19.05
C ASN A 166 -13.93 2.88 18.96
N LEU A 167 -13.92 2.31 17.75
CA LEU A 167 -14.15 0.88 17.54
C LEU A 167 -13.00 0.07 18.13
N THR A 168 -13.31 -0.76 19.12
CA THR A 168 -12.33 -1.63 19.78
C THR A 168 -12.51 -3.09 19.39
N THR A 169 -13.73 -3.51 19.07
CA THR A 169 -14.09 -4.93 18.89
C THR A 169 -15.04 -5.14 17.72
N ILE A 170 -14.76 -6.16 16.91
CA ILE A 170 -15.67 -6.65 15.88
C ILE A 170 -15.90 -8.15 16.09
N ASN A 171 -17.16 -8.54 16.24
CA ASN A 171 -17.57 -9.92 16.46
C ASN A 171 -18.36 -10.46 15.27
N GLY A 172 -18.29 -11.78 15.08
CA GLY A 172 -19.12 -12.48 14.10
C GLY A 172 -18.61 -12.41 12.66
N PHE A 173 -17.32 -12.16 12.43
CA PHE A 173 -16.76 -12.16 11.07
C PHE A 173 -16.96 -13.47 10.31
N GLU A 174 -17.10 -14.60 10.99
CA GLU A 174 -17.48 -15.88 10.39
C GLU A 174 -18.83 -15.83 9.63
N ASN A 175 -19.67 -14.83 9.96
CA ASN A 175 -20.94 -14.57 9.28
C ASN A 175 -20.79 -13.68 8.03
N VAL A 176 -19.63 -13.09 7.79
CA VAL A 176 -19.38 -12.24 6.62
C VAL A 176 -18.81 -13.09 5.48
N ASP A 177 -19.49 -13.08 4.34
CA ASP A 177 -19.13 -13.84 3.15
C ASP A 177 -18.62 -12.89 2.07
N LEU A 178 -17.29 -12.90 1.89
CA LEU A 178 -16.55 -12.01 0.97
C LEU A 178 -16.26 -12.67 -0.38
N THR A 179 -16.86 -13.82 -0.69
CA THR A 179 -16.56 -14.62 -1.89
C THR A 179 -16.61 -13.80 -3.19
N HIS A 180 -17.49 -12.80 -3.26
CA HIS A 180 -17.65 -11.93 -4.43
C HIS A 180 -17.21 -10.48 -4.15
N ALA A 181 -16.47 -10.24 -3.06
CA ALA A 181 -15.93 -8.93 -2.75
C ALA A 181 -14.71 -8.64 -3.64
N THR A 182 -14.72 -7.48 -4.31
CA THR A 182 -13.68 -7.09 -5.28
C THR A 182 -12.78 -5.96 -4.79
N ASP A 183 -13.21 -5.22 -3.78
CA ASP A 183 -12.52 -4.04 -3.26
C ASP A 183 -12.68 -3.95 -1.72
N MET A 184 -11.56 -3.77 -1.03
CA MET A 184 -11.46 -3.58 0.43
C MET A 184 -10.59 -2.35 0.75
N ASN A 185 -10.48 -1.41 -0.19
CA ASN A 185 -9.77 -0.16 0.04
C ASN A 185 -10.28 0.51 1.31
N SER A 186 -9.38 0.98 2.17
CA SER A 186 -9.72 1.81 3.32
C SER A 186 -10.70 1.18 4.33
N MET A 187 -10.87 -0.16 4.35
CA MET A 187 -11.88 -0.87 5.16
C MET A 187 -11.74 -0.70 6.69
N PHE A 188 -10.61 -0.22 7.18
CA PHE A 188 -10.39 0.07 8.60
C PHE A 188 -9.57 1.34 8.81
N ILE A 189 -9.44 2.20 7.79
CA ILE A 189 -8.60 3.39 7.91
C ILE A 189 -9.06 4.25 9.09
N ASN A 190 -8.12 4.65 9.94
CA ASN A 190 -8.31 5.40 11.17
C ASN A 190 -9.29 4.76 12.17
N CYS A 191 -9.37 3.43 12.23
CA CYS A 191 -9.91 2.73 13.40
C CYS A 191 -8.91 2.82 14.57
N THR A 192 -8.70 4.02 15.11
CA THR A 192 -7.57 4.32 16.01
C THR A 192 -7.61 3.58 17.35
N ALA A 193 -8.80 3.18 17.84
CA ALA A 193 -8.96 2.38 19.05
C ALA A 193 -8.98 0.85 18.81
N LEU A 194 -8.92 0.39 17.55
CA LEU A 194 -8.97 -1.04 17.22
C LEU A 194 -7.66 -1.69 17.64
N GLU A 195 -7.75 -2.59 18.62
CA GLU A 195 -6.57 -3.22 19.22
C GLU A 195 -6.39 -4.66 18.74
N ASN A 196 -7.50 -5.41 18.63
CA ASN A 196 -7.50 -6.80 18.23
C ASN A 196 -8.57 -7.03 17.17
N ILE A 197 -8.17 -7.68 16.08
CA ILE A 197 -9.07 -8.05 14.98
C ILE A 197 -8.70 -9.46 14.50
N ASP A 198 -9.66 -10.38 14.55
CA ASP A 198 -9.46 -11.75 14.10
C ASP A 198 -9.73 -11.87 12.60
N LEU A 199 -8.72 -11.53 11.80
CA LEU A 199 -8.81 -11.55 10.34
C LEU A 199 -8.95 -12.95 9.77
N ASN A 200 -8.58 -14.01 10.49
CA ASN A 200 -8.77 -15.38 10.02
C ASN A 200 -10.25 -15.80 9.97
N LYS A 201 -11.11 -15.15 10.75
CA LYS A 201 -12.56 -15.33 10.69
C LYS A 201 -13.18 -14.60 9.50
N LEU A 202 -12.60 -13.44 9.14
CA LEU A 202 -13.05 -12.62 8.02
C LEU A 202 -12.58 -13.20 6.68
N PHE A 203 -11.28 -13.47 6.59
CA PHE A 203 -10.63 -14.07 5.44
C PHE A 203 -10.70 -15.58 5.58
N GLN A 204 -11.78 -16.19 5.11
CA GLN A 204 -11.82 -17.65 4.99
C GLN A 204 -11.02 -18.05 3.74
N PRO A 205 -10.29 -19.18 3.77
CA PRO A 205 -9.62 -19.70 2.57
C PRO A 205 -10.59 -19.77 1.39
N ASP A 206 -10.13 -19.39 0.21
CA ASP A 206 -10.91 -19.37 -1.04
C ASP A 206 -12.11 -18.41 -1.06
N LYS A 207 -12.19 -17.43 -0.14
CA LYS A 207 -13.27 -16.43 -0.10
C LYS A 207 -12.82 -14.99 -0.32
N THR A 208 -11.55 -14.74 -0.59
CA THR A 208 -11.05 -13.39 -0.95
C THR A 208 -10.40 -13.34 -2.32
N TYR A 209 -10.52 -14.41 -3.12
CA TYR A 209 -9.88 -14.50 -4.43
C TYR A 209 -10.34 -13.40 -5.40
N ALA A 210 -11.53 -12.85 -5.23
CA ALA A 210 -12.04 -11.79 -6.11
C ALA A 210 -11.47 -10.40 -5.77
N VAL A 211 -10.80 -10.23 -4.63
CA VAL A 211 -10.30 -8.93 -4.16
C VAL A 211 -9.12 -8.47 -5.01
N THR A 212 -9.26 -7.27 -5.58
CA THR A 212 -8.24 -6.64 -6.42
C THR A 212 -7.60 -5.39 -5.79
N ASN A 213 -8.24 -4.81 -4.77
CA ASN A 213 -7.78 -3.57 -4.14
C ASN A 213 -7.87 -3.68 -2.61
N VAL A 214 -6.74 -3.47 -1.94
CA VAL A 214 -6.63 -3.46 -0.46
C VAL A 214 -5.86 -2.21 0.01
N ALA A 215 -5.76 -1.20 -0.85
CA ALA A 215 -5.03 0.02 -0.53
C ALA A 215 -5.62 0.67 0.72
N HIS A 216 -4.76 1.18 1.61
CA HIS A 216 -5.15 1.89 2.82
C HIS A 216 -6.01 1.07 3.81
N MET A 217 -6.11 -0.26 3.67
CA MET A 217 -7.05 -1.09 4.43
C MET A 217 -6.94 -0.89 5.94
N PHE A 218 -5.73 -0.77 6.49
CA PHE A 218 -5.50 -0.55 7.92
C PHE A 218 -4.87 0.80 8.25
N GLU A 219 -4.73 1.72 7.29
CA GLU A 219 -4.00 2.98 7.53
C GLU A 219 -4.48 3.72 8.79
N GLY A 220 -3.58 4.06 9.70
CA GLY A 220 -3.88 4.80 10.92
C GLY A 220 -4.60 3.96 11.99
N CYS A 221 -4.53 2.64 11.95
CA CYS A 221 -4.97 1.75 13.02
C CYS A 221 -3.97 1.77 14.19
N LYS A 222 -3.95 2.89 14.91
CA LYS A 222 -2.91 3.24 15.88
C LYS A 222 -2.73 2.28 17.04
N LYS A 223 -3.69 1.41 17.37
CA LYS A 223 -3.57 0.43 18.47
C LYS A 223 -3.22 -0.98 18.02
N ILE A 224 -3.31 -1.30 16.73
CA ILE A 224 -2.94 -2.61 16.22
C ILE A 224 -1.44 -2.83 16.44
N THR A 225 -1.09 -3.98 17.03
CA THR A 225 0.31 -4.36 17.29
C THR A 225 0.81 -5.50 16.39
N ASN A 226 -0.13 -6.33 15.90
CA ASN A 226 0.07 -7.42 14.95
C ASN A 226 -1.24 -7.69 14.18
N LEU A 227 -1.13 -8.33 13.02
CA LEU A 227 -2.24 -8.80 12.20
C LEU A 227 -1.89 -10.17 11.63
N ASP A 228 -2.85 -11.10 11.64
CA ASP A 228 -2.69 -12.43 11.04
C ASP A 228 -3.40 -12.51 9.68
N PHE A 229 -2.62 -12.71 8.62
CA PHE A 229 -3.12 -12.83 7.25
C PHE A 229 -3.02 -14.26 6.71
N SER A 230 -2.91 -15.27 7.57
CA SER A 230 -2.66 -16.65 7.16
C SER A 230 -3.67 -17.21 6.15
N ASN A 231 -4.91 -16.72 6.20
CA ASN A 231 -6.00 -17.13 5.30
C ASN A 231 -6.34 -16.09 4.21
N PHE A 232 -5.57 -15.01 4.08
CA PHE A 232 -5.86 -13.97 3.10
C PHE A 232 -5.31 -14.33 1.72
N ASP A 233 -6.20 -14.64 0.77
CA ASP A 233 -5.81 -14.82 -0.62
C ASP A 233 -5.64 -13.45 -1.30
N THR A 234 -4.39 -13.10 -1.60
CA THR A 234 -4.03 -11.86 -2.31
C THR A 234 -3.69 -12.09 -3.78
N SER A 235 -3.98 -13.27 -4.35
CA SER A 235 -3.52 -13.67 -5.70
C SER A 235 -4.01 -12.75 -6.82
N ASN A 236 -5.14 -12.05 -6.64
CA ASN A 236 -5.68 -11.10 -7.61
C ASN A 236 -5.52 -9.63 -7.18
N VAL A 237 -4.85 -9.35 -6.06
CA VAL A 237 -4.63 -7.98 -5.58
C VAL A 237 -3.66 -7.24 -6.51
N VAL A 238 -4.05 -6.03 -6.90
CA VAL A 238 -3.34 -5.12 -7.80
C VAL A 238 -2.82 -3.90 -7.05
N ASP A 239 -3.55 -3.39 -6.06
CA ASP A 239 -3.14 -2.22 -5.27
C ASP A 239 -3.05 -2.54 -3.76
N MET A 240 -1.86 -2.33 -3.19
CA MET A 240 -1.55 -2.48 -1.76
C MET A 240 -1.03 -1.16 -1.15
N SER A 241 -1.19 -0.02 -1.83
CA SER A 241 -0.62 1.24 -1.36
C SER A 241 -1.19 1.65 -0.01
N GLY A 242 -0.33 2.11 0.89
CA GLY A 242 -0.72 2.62 2.20
C GLY A 242 -1.37 1.60 3.13
N MET A 243 -1.34 0.29 2.83
CA MET A 243 -2.11 -0.73 3.57
C MET A 243 -1.93 -0.65 5.09
N PHE A 244 -0.72 -0.32 5.57
CA PHE A 244 -0.38 -0.18 7.00
C PHE A 244 0.13 1.24 7.35
N ASN A 245 -0.10 2.24 6.51
CA ASN A 245 0.47 3.57 6.70
C ASN A 245 0.02 4.16 8.05
N GLY A 246 0.93 4.70 8.86
CA GLY A 246 0.57 5.35 10.13
C GLY A 246 0.14 4.39 11.25
N ASP A 247 0.39 3.09 11.13
CA ASP A 247 0.13 2.09 12.18
C ASP A 247 1.22 2.15 13.26
N ILE A 248 1.19 3.22 14.06
CA ILE A 248 2.30 3.61 14.94
C ILE A 248 2.68 2.61 16.03
N ASN A 249 1.81 1.65 16.35
CA ASN A 249 2.07 0.59 17.33
C ASN A 249 2.32 -0.79 16.70
N LEU A 250 2.29 -0.91 15.38
CA LEU A 250 2.59 -2.15 14.68
C LEU A 250 4.07 -2.51 14.89
N THR A 251 4.32 -3.71 15.40
CA THR A 251 5.68 -4.12 15.79
C THR A 251 6.31 -5.11 14.81
N GLN A 252 5.50 -6.00 14.23
CA GLN A 252 5.93 -7.07 13.33
C GLN A 252 4.81 -7.41 12.34
N LEU A 253 5.19 -7.89 11.16
CA LEU A 253 4.27 -8.44 10.16
C LEU A 253 4.82 -9.74 9.57
N ASP A 254 3.97 -10.74 9.41
CA ASP A 254 4.25 -11.92 8.58
C ASP A 254 3.40 -11.87 7.31
N LEU A 255 4.03 -11.52 6.19
CA LEU A 255 3.42 -11.44 4.87
C LEU A 255 3.87 -12.60 3.98
N SER A 256 4.41 -13.68 4.56
CA SER A 256 4.98 -14.80 3.81
C SER A 256 3.98 -15.63 3.00
N LYS A 257 2.68 -15.32 3.14
CA LYS A 257 1.56 -15.88 2.38
C LYS A 257 1.05 -14.96 1.28
N PHE A 258 1.50 -13.70 1.23
CA PHE A 258 1.08 -12.77 0.18
C PHE A 258 1.61 -13.25 -1.17
N ASN A 259 0.71 -13.33 -2.14
CA ASN A 259 1.05 -13.38 -3.55
C ASN A 259 0.98 -11.96 -4.10
N THR A 260 2.12 -11.40 -4.51
CA THR A 260 2.21 -10.03 -5.05
C THR A 260 2.40 -9.99 -6.56
N SER A 261 2.27 -11.12 -7.27
CA SER A 261 2.57 -11.24 -8.71
C SER A 261 1.68 -10.38 -9.63
N ASN A 262 0.58 -9.85 -9.11
CA ASN A 262 -0.32 -8.92 -9.81
C ASN A 262 -0.24 -7.48 -9.31
N VAL A 263 0.51 -7.21 -8.23
CA VAL A 263 0.57 -5.90 -7.60
C VAL A 263 1.34 -4.92 -8.48
N THR A 264 0.74 -3.75 -8.72
CA THR A 264 1.34 -2.65 -9.46
C THR A 264 1.72 -1.46 -8.58
N ASN A 265 1.12 -1.34 -7.39
CA ASN A 265 1.32 -0.19 -6.50
C ASN A 265 1.59 -0.64 -5.05
N MET A 266 2.74 -0.22 -4.51
CA MET A 266 3.17 -0.46 -3.13
C MET A 266 3.58 0.85 -2.43
N ASN A 267 3.15 2.01 -2.94
CA ASN A 267 3.45 3.30 -2.33
C ASN A 267 3.04 3.32 -0.85
N ALA A 268 3.91 3.84 0.01
CA ALA A 268 3.65 4.06 1.43
C ALA A 268 3.14 2.82 2.21
N MET A 269 3.31 1.59 1.70
CA MET A 269 2.70 0.38 2.27
C MET A 269 2.99 0.20 3.76
N PHE A 270 4.18 0.56 4.23
CA PHE A 270 4.60 0.51 5.65
C PHE A 270 4.98 1.88 6.20
N SER A 271 4.65 2.98 5.50
CA SER A 271 5.05 4.32 5.91
C SER A 271 4.55 4.66 7.31
N ASP A 272 5.30 5.47 8.06
CA ASP A 272 4.94 5.94 9.40
C ASP A 272 4.57 4.82 10.40
N CYS A 273 5.30 3.70 10.31
CA CYS A 273 5.27 2.61 11.28
C CYS A 273 6.54 2.65 12.17
N PRO A 274 6.70 3.64 13.08
CA PRO A 274 7.94 3.86 13.82
C PRO A 274 8.37 2.70 14.73
N LYS A 275 7.44 1.84 15.17
CA LYS A 275 7.72 0.66 16.02
C LYS A 275 7.92 -0.64 15.24
N LEU A 276 7.79 -0.63 13.91
CA LEU A 276 7.94 -1.83 13.10
C LEU A 276 9.40 -2.28 13.10
N THR A 277 9.64 -3.48 13.62
CA THR A 277 11.00 -4.06 13.80
C THR A 277 11.33 -5.13 12.77
N SER A 278 10.33 -5.81 12.21
CA SER A 278 10.53 -6.87 11.22
C SER A 278 9.32 -7.04 10.30
N ILE A 279 9.61 -7.41 9.06
CA ILE A 279 8.61 -7.79 8.05
C ILE A 279 9.10 -9.10 7.44
N LYS A 280 8.40 -10.19 7.72
CA LYS A 280 8.71 -11.52 7.17
C LYS A 280 7.98 -11.71 5.83
N GLY A 281 8.65 -12.30 4.86
CA GLY A 281 8.08 -12.59 3.54
C GLY A 281 8.47 -11.59 2.43
N LEU A 282 9.21 -10.52 2.75
CA LEU A 282 9.74 -9.59 1.72
C LEU A 282 10.56 -10.32 0.65
N ASP A 283 11.27 -11.39 1.02
CA ASP A 283 12.05 -12.27 0.14
C ASP A 283 11.19 -13.02 -0.90
N LYS A 284 9.88 -13.10 -0.68
CA LYS A 284 8.91 -13.76 -1.57
C LYS A 284 8.11 -12.81 -2.45
N PHE A 285 8.27 -11.50 -2.28
CA PHE A 285 7.53 -10.54 -3.08
C PHE A 285 7.99 -10.62 -4.54
N ASP A 286 7.05 -10.88 -5.45
CA ASP A 286 7.21 -10.61 -6.87
C ASP A 286 6.85 -9.14 -7.11
N THR A 287 7.85 -8.32 -7.43
CA THR A 287 7.67 -6.89 -7.71
C THR A 287 7.76 -6.57 -9.21
N SER A 288 7.78 -7.57 -10.09
CA SER A 288 8.04 -7.41 -11.54
C SER A 288 6.98 -6.60 -12.30
N LYS A 289 5.82 -6.36 -11.68
CA LYS A 289 4.75 -5.49 -12.20
C LYS A 289 4.62 -4.16 -11.46
N VAL A 290 5.33 -3.97 -10.35
CA VAL A 290 5.22 -2.76 -9.54
C VAL A 290 5.79 -1.56 -10.30
N THR A 291 5.02 -0.47 -10.35
CA THR A 291 5.41 0.80 -10.98
C THR A 291 5.69 1.89 -9.96
N SER A 292 5.28 1.72 -8.70
CA SER A 292 5.38 2.73 -7.66
C SER A 292 5.73 2.15 -6.28
N MET A 293 6.81 2.66 -5.66
CA MET A 293 7.33 2.26 -4.35
C MET A 293 7.74 3.47 -3.48
N GLY A 294 7.25 4.67 -3.81
CA GLY A 294 7.53 5.89 -3.06
C GLY A 294 7.06 5.76 -1.61
N GLN A 295 7.87 6.26 -0.67
CA GLN A 295 7.62 6.21 0.79
C GLN A 295 7.40 4.81 1.38
N MET A 296 7.67 3.70 0.67
CA MET A 296 7.28 2.35 1.10
C MET A 296 7.68 2.01 2.54
N PHE A 297 8.83 2.48 3.02
CA PHE A 297 9.32 2.30 4.39
C PHE A 297 9.60 3.63 5.11
N ALA A 298 9.11 4.76 4.59
CA ALA A 298 9.37 6.07 5.18
C ALA A 298 8.96 6.09 6.66
N TYR A 299 9.76 6.70 7.52
CA TYR A 299 9.52 6.82 8.96
C TYR A 299 9.42 5.49 9.73
N CYS A 300 9.79 4.35 9.15
CA CYS A 300 9.96 3.09 9.88
C CYS A 300 11.23 3.14 10.76
N SER A 301 11.22 3.96 11.82
CA SER A 301 12.40 4.28 12.60
C SER A 301 12.99 3.10 13.38
N SER A 302 12.25 2.01 13.60
CA SER A 302 12.72 0.81 14.31
C SER A 302 13.30 -0.30 13.42
N LEU A 303 13.14 -0.22 12.10
CA LEU A 303 13.75 -1.18 11.18
C LEU A 303 15.28 -0.98 11.17
N ASN A 304 16.02 -2.06 11.42
CA ASN A 304 17.49 -2.03 11.47
C ASN A 304 18.17 -2.65 10.24
N LYS A 305 17.44 -3.44 9.45
CA LYS A 305 17.93 -4.10 8.24
C LYS A 305 16.81 -4.25 7.23
N LEU A 306 17.13 -3.97 5.97
CA LEU A 306 16.30 -4.26 4.81
C LEU A 306 17.16 -4.94 3.75
N ASP A 307 16.82 -6.17 3.40
CA ASP A 307 17.39 -6.88 2.26
C ASP A 307 16.32 -6.98 1.17
N LEU A 308 16.49 -6.18 0.12
CA LEU A 308 15.55 -6.06 -0.99
C LEU A 308 16.20 -6.54 -2.30
N SER A 309 17.24 -7.37 -2.22
CA SER A 309 17.97 -7.88 -3.39
C SER A 309 17.16 -8.81 -4.28
N ASN A 310 15.98 -9.25 -3.85
CA ASN A 310 15.02 -10.00 -4.66
C ASN A 310 14.06 -9.10 -5.45
N PHE A 311 14.01 -7.79 -5.17
CA PHE A 311 13.04 -6.90 -5.80
C PHE A 311 13.45 -6.64 -7.25
N ASN A 312 12.54 -6.91 -8.18
CA ASN A 312 12.63 -6.47 -9.56
C ASN A 312 11.97 -5.09 -9.68
N THR A 313 12.75 -4.02 -9.83
CA THR A 313 12.23 -2.65 -9.94
C THR A 313 12.28 -2.10 -11.36
N SER A 314 12.44 -2.95 -12.39
CA SER A 314 12.60 -2.52 -13.80
C SER A 314 11.45 -1.69 -14.37
N LYS A 315 10.27 -1.73 -13.74
CA LYS A 315 9.10 -0.92 -14.10
C LYS A 315 8.80 0.21 -13.11
N VAL A 316 9.53 0.30 -12.01
CA VAL A 316 9.29 1.31 -10.97
C VAL A 316 9.81 2.66 -11.45
N THR A 317 8.97 3.67 -11.38
CA THR A 317 9.33 5.05 -11.77
C THR A 317 9.36 6.01 -10.57
N GLN A 318 8.83 5.58 -9.42
CA GLN A 318 8.66 6.40 -8.21
C GLN A 318 9.32 5.70 -7.01
N PHE A 319 10.44 6.27 -6.54
CA PHE A 319 11.24 5.84 -5.38
C PHE A 319 11.38 6.94 -4.31
N TYR A 320 10.69 8.08 -4.49
CA TYR A 320 10.80 9.25 -3.62
C TYR A 320 10.61 8.86 -2.16
N PHE A 321 11.47 9.37 -1.27
CA PHE A 321 11.39 9.14 0.17
C PHE A 321 11.31 7.67 0.63
N MET A 322 11.68 6.68 -0.19
CA MET A 322 11.40 5.25 0.10
C MET A 322 11.89 4.78 1.47
N PHE A 323 13.06 5.27 1.93
CA PHE A 323 13.64 4.98 3.24
C PHE A 323 13.79 6.24 4.11
N TYR A 324 13.06 7.32 3.78
CA TYR A 324 13.21 8.59 4.46
C TYR A 324 13.02 8.45 5.96
N ARG A 325 13.97 8.95 6.77
CA ARG A 325 13.91 8.87 8.26
C ARG A 325 13.74 7.46 8.83
N CYS A 326 14.22 6.41 8.16
CA CYS A 326 14.45 5.12 8.82
C CYS A 326 15.68 5.21 9.74
N THR A 327 15.57 5.94 10.85
CA THR A 327 16.74 6.41 11.60
C THR A 327 17.59 5.30 12.22
N ASN A 328 17.04 4.11 12.53
CA ASN A 328 17.81 2.98 13.03
C ASN A 328 18.28 2.00 11.94
N LEU A 329 18.04 2.29 10.66
CA LEU A 329 18.43 1.40 9.56
C LEU A 329 19.95 1.35 9.45
N GLN A 330 20.53 0.16 9.69
CA GLN A 330 21.98 -0.07 9.65
C GLN A 330 22.42 -0.79 8.38
N ASN A 331 21.58 -1.63 7.79
CA ASN A 331 21.93 -2.43 6.64
C ASN A 331 20.85 -2.31 5.56
N LEU A 332 21.22 -1.81 4.40
CA LEU A 332 20.32 -1.68 3.25
C LEU A 332 20.95 -2.36 2.03
N ASN A 333 20.27 -3.36 1.48
CA ASN A 333 20.67 -4.01 0.24
C ASN A 333 19.61 -3.75 -0.84
N ILE A 334 19.98 -2.96 -1.84
CA ILE A 334 19.16 -2.63 -3.01
C ILE A 334 19.88 -3.00 -4.31
N SER A 335 20.77 -3.99 -4.26
CA SER A 335 21.63 -4.38 -5.38
C SER A 335 20.88 -4.82 -6.66
N SER A 336 19.60 -5.18 -6.56
CA SER A 336 18.76 -5.53 -7.70
C SER A 336 18.00 -4.35 -8.30
N PHE A 337 18.05 -3.17 -7.68
CA PHE A 337 17.25 -2.03 -8.10
C PHE A 337 17.71 -1.55 -9.48
N ASP A 338 16.77 -1.51 -10.40
CA ASP A 338 16.83 -0.78 -11.66
C ASP A 338 16.17 0.59 -11.47
N MET A 339 16.99 1.64 -11.40
CA MET A 339 16.58 3.04 -11.25
C MET A 339 16.76 3.82 -12.55
N THR A 340 17.09 3.16 -13.66
CA THR A 340 17.39 3.81 -14.95
C THR A 340 16.17 4.50 -15.57
N HIS A 341 14.97 4.13 -15.13
CA HIS A 341 13.69 4.72 -15.53
C HIS A 341 13.03 5.54 -14.41
N ALA A 342 13.77 5.86 -13.33
CA ALA A 342 13.23 6.63 -12.22
C ALA A 342 12.92 8.07 -12.65
N ASN A 343 11.66 8.47 -12.52
CA ASN A 343 11.23 9.86 -12.69
C ASN A 343 11.38 10.64 -11.38
N PHE A 344 11.22 9.96 -10.24
CA PHE A 344 11.23 10.56 -8.91
C PHE A 344 11.99 9.66 -7.93
N ASN A 345 13.25 9.97 -7.65
CA ASN A 345 14.09 9.28 -6.66
C ASN A 345 14.58 10.21 -5.55
N PHE A 346 14.03 11.42 -5.46
CA PHE A 346 14.50 12.43 -4.52
C PHE A 346 14.31 12.00 -3.06
N ASN A 347 15.30 12.31 -2.23
CA ASN A 347 15.30 12.04 -0.78
C ASN A 347 15.04 10.57 -0.39
N MET A 348 15.29 9.62 -1.31
CA MET A 348 15.17 8.18 -1.08
C MET A 348 15.99 7.70 0.15
N PHE A 349 17.17 8.28 0.37
CA PHE A 349 18.09 7.95 1.46
C PHE A 349 18.26 9.07 2.50
N ALA A 350 17.40 10.08 2.47
CA ALA A 350 17.55 11.21 3.39
C ALA A 350 17.20 10.83 4.84
N SER A 351 17.97 11.40 5.76
CA SER A 351 17.90 11.18 7.20
C SER A 351 18.12 9.72 7.60
N LEU A 352 19.19 9.10 7.09
CA LEU A 352 19.66 7.75 7.45
C LEU A 352 20.98 7.80 8.26
N PRO A 353 20.98 8.36 9.50
CA PRO A 353 22.21 8.65 10.22
C PRO A 353 22.99 7.41 10.71
N ASN A 354 22.32 6.26 10.87
CA ASN A 354 22.92 5.04 11.41
C ASN A 354 23.26 3.99 10.34
N LEU A 355 23.22 4.35 9.05
CA LEU A 355 23.46 3.40 7.96
C LEU A 355 24.92 2.96 7.95
N LYS A 356 25.17 1.67 8.22
CA LYS A 356 26.51 1.06 8.28
C LYS A 356 26.92 0.35 7.01
N THR A 357 25.94 -0.17 6.28
CA THR A 357 26.16 -0.89 5.03
C THR A 357 25.09 -0.51 4.02
N LEU A 358 25.53 -0.12 2.83
CA LEU A 358 24.71 0.11 1.66
C LEU A 358 25.23 -0.77 0.52
N VAL A 359 24.37 -1.59 -0.09
CA VAL A 359 24.74 -2.42 -1.24
C VAL A 359 24.02 -1.90 -2.48
N LEU A 360 24.80 -1.45 -3.46
CA LEU A 360 24.32 -0.82 -4.69
C LEU A 360 24.55 -1.73 -5.90
N GLY A 361 23.61 -1.70 -6.83
CA GLY A 361 23.60 -2.50 -8.05
C GLY A 361 23.96 -1.71 -9.29
N LYS A 362 24.21 -2.42 -10.39
CA LYS A 362 24.66 -1.83 -11.66
C LYS A 362 23.72 -0.79 -12.27
N LYS A 363 22.46 -0.82 -11.87
CA LYS A 363 21.39 0.05 -12.37
C LYS A 363 20.86 1.02 -11.31
N CYS A 364 21.52 1.10 -10.15
CA CYS A 364 21.23 2.13 -9.17
C CYS A 364 21.63 3.51 -9.72
N VAL A 365 20.87 4.54 -9.34
CA VAL A 365 21.13 5.94 -9.70
C VAL A 365 21.14 6.74 -8.41
N MET A 366 22.31 7.24 -8.01
CA MET A 366 22.49 7.92 -6.72
C MET A 366 22.26 9.43 -6.77
N ALA A 367 22.26 10.04 -7.95
CA ALA A 367 21.98 11.46 -8.10
C ALA A 367 20.59 11.83 -7.51
N ASN A 368 20.54 12.93 -6.76
CA ASN A 368 19.35 13.47 -6.07
C ASN A 368 18.73 12.58 -4.99
N THR A 369 19.33 11.43 -4.64
CA THR A 369 18.74 10.49 -3.67
C THR A 369 18.78 10.98 -2.22
N GLY A 370 19.54 12.05 -1.94
CA GLY A 370 19.58 12.71 -0.63
C GLY A 370 20.30 11.93 0.46
N LEU A 371 21.25 11.05 0.10
CA LEU A 371 22.10 10.35 1.06
C LEU A 371 22.88 11.37 1.92
N ASP A 372 22.51 11.48 3.18
CA ASP A 372 23.05 12.45 4.13
C ASP A 372 23.69 11.77 5.37
N THR A 373 23.96 10.45 5.29
CA THR A 373 24.63 9.71 6.35
C THR A 373 25.99 10.37 6.65
N PRO A 374 26.25 10.83 7.89
CA PRO A 374 27.50 11.50 8.24
C PRO A 374 28.69 10.56 8.09
N GLY A 375 29.87 11.04 7.70
CA GLY A 375 31.08 10.22 7.62
C GLY A 375 31.46 9.84 6.19
N LYS A 376 32.17 8.72 6.03
CA LYS A 376 32.65 8.24 4.73
C LYS A 376 32.26 6.79 4.46
N TRP A 377 32.31 6.39 3.21
CA TRP A 377 32.01 5.06 2.71
C TRP A 377 33.25 4.44 2.09
N ILE A 378 33.59 3.22 2.50
CA ILE A 378 34.60 2.39 1.84
C ILE A 378 33.88 1.36 0.99
N SER A 379 34.07 1.46 -0.32
CA SER A 379 33.57 0.49 -1.29
C SER A 379 34.41 -0.80 -1.30
N ASP A 380 33.93 -1.87 -1.93
CA ASP A 380 34.63 -3.18 -1.93
C ASP A 380 36.01 -3.16 -2.61
N ASN A 381 36.27 -2.20 -3.50
CA ASN A 381 37.58 -2.01 -4.13
C ASN A 381 38.55 -1.18 -3.26
N GLY A 382 38.08 -0.66 -2.11
CA GLY A 382 38.86 0.16 -1.19
C GLY A 382 38.72 1.67 -1.37
N ASP A 383 37.97 2.14 -2.38
CA ASP A 383 37.79 3.57 -2.61
C ASP A 383 36.95 4.21 -1.51
N LEU A 384 37.31 5.43 -1.15
CA LEU A 384 36.71 6.21 -0.07
C LEU A 384 35.85 7.34 -0.62
N TRP A 385 34.61 7.44 -0.15
CA TRP A 385 33.61 8.38 -0.65
C TRP A 385 32.94 9.11 0.49
N THR A 386 32.76 10.42 0.38
CA THR A 386 31.71 11.12 1.14
C THR A 386 30.34 10.77 0.56
N SER A 387 29.28 11.01 1.31
CA SER A 387 27.91 10.80 0.80
C SER A 387 27.61 11.67 -0.43
N ASP A 388 28.12 12.91 -0.46
CA ASP A 388 28.00 13.82 -1.60
C ASP A 388 28.75 13.30 -2.85
N GLU A 389 29.99 12.82 -2.68
CA GLU A 389 30.75 12.22 -3.78
C GLU A 389 30.05 10.98 -4.32
N LEU A 390 29.52 10.12 -3.44
CA LEU A 390 28.79 8.91 -3.86
C LEU A 390 27.52 9.28 -4.63
N MET A 391 26.79 10.31 -4.23
CA MET A 391 25.62 10.79 -4.97
C MET A 391 25.98 11.40 -6.33
N ALA A 392 27.06 12.18 -6.38
CA ALA A 392 27.44 12.93 -7.58
C ALA A 392 28.11 12.04 -8.64
N ASN A 393 28.91 11.06 -8.22
CA ASN A 393 29.89 10.41 -9.10
C ASN A 393 29.67 8.90 -9.27
N TYR A 394 28.74 8.27 -8.54
CA TYR A 394 28.49 6.83 -8.66
C TYR A 394 28.17 6.40 -10.11
N ASN A 395 28.99 5.51 -10.65
CA ASN A 395 28.77 4.85 -11.93
C ASN A 395 28.47 3.37 -11.71
N GLY A 396 27.21 2.98 -11.91
CA GLY A 396 26.77 1.59 -11.73
C GLY A 396 27.54 0.56 -12.57
N SER A 397 28.22 0.95 -13.65
CA SER A 397 29.03 0.01 -14.43
C SER A 397 30.34 -0.40 -13.74
N THR A 398 30.90 0.45 -12.88
CA THR A 398 32.21 0.27 -12.25
C THR A 398 32.16 0.21 -10.73
N ASP A 399 31.19 0.89 -10.11
CA ASP A 399 31.20 1.17 -8.68
C ASP A 399 30.13 0.34 -7.92
N TYR A 400 29.41 -0.56 -8.59
CA TYR A 400 28.48 -1.46 -7.93
C TYR A 400 29.17 -2.35 -6.87
N GLY A 401 28.47 -2.65 -5.79
CA GLY A 401 29.02 -3.45 -4.69
C GLY A 401 28.58 -2.95 -3.32
N LYS A 402 29.30 -3.41 -2.30
CA LYS A 402 29.04 -3.07 -0.91
C LYS A 402 29.90 -1.89 -0.46
N TYR A 403 29.22 -0.93 0.15
CA TYR A 403 29.80 0.23 0.80
C TYR A 403 29.69 0.05 2.32
N ARG A 404 30.82 0.07 3.02
CA ARG A 404 30.91 0.03 4.48
C ARG A 404 31.15 1.42 4.99
N HIS A 405 30.31 1.83 5.94
CA HIS A 405 30.46 3.10 6.60
C HIS A 405 31.74 3.12 7.46
N LYS A 406 32.40 4.26 7.48
CA LYS A 406 33.56 4.57 8.32
C LYS A 406 33.33 5.90 9.01
N ASP A 407 33.22 5.86 10.33
CA ASP A 407 33.15 7.04 11.18
C ASP A 407 34.39 7.92 10.99
N MET A 408 34.19 9.24 11.01
CA MET A 408 35.28 10.21 11.10
C MET A 408 35.62 10.40 12.58
N ASN A 409 36.40 9.47 13.14
CA ASN A 409 37.04 9.65 14.45
C ASN A 409 38.24 10.59 14.35
#